data_AF-A0A1I5B2R0-F1
#
_entry.id   AF-A0A1I5B2R0-F1
#
_cell.length_a   1.000
_cell.length_b   1.000
_cell.length_c   1.000
_cell.angle_alpha   90.00
_cell.angle_beta   90.00
_cell.angle_gamma   90.00
#
_symmetry.space_group_name_H-M   'P 1'
#
loop_
_entity.id
_entity.type
_entity.pdbx_description
1 polymer ?
#
loop_
_entity_poly.entity_id
_entity_poly.type
_entity_poly.pdbx_seq_one_letter_code
_entity_poly.pdbx_strand_id
1 'polypeptide(L)'
;MGSAAARLRWRQAGDCRYGARMTASDLQSLFVTNLVRYNSGDRRRWRLIVGDVKVYSLATHAHCNWAVTPSGSASEVDAVERLADRLREDHPIITAG
;
A
#
# COMPACT_ATOMS: atom_id res chain seq x y z
N MET A 1 16.26 -12.98 25.38
CA MET A 1 16.56 -13.64 24.09
C MET A 1 15.77 -12.90 23.03
N GLY A 2 16.44 -12.02 22.28
CA GLY A 2 15.83 -11.05 21.38
C GLY A 2 15.40 -11.69 20.07
N SER A 3 14.16 -11.42 19.66
CA SER A 3 13.63 -11.86 18.37
C SER A 3 13.95 -10.80 17.31
N ALA A 4 14.62 -11.25 16.26
CA ALA A 4 15.20 -10.45 15.19
C ALA A 4 14.10 -9.80 14.35
N ALA A 5 14.06 -8.46 14.36
CA ALA A 5 13.37 -7.67 13.36
C ALA A 5 13.94 -8.02 11.97
N ALA A 6 13.13 -8.74 11.17
CA ALA A 6 13.42 -9.00 9.77
C ALA A 6 13.43 -7.66 9.01
N ARG A 7 14.61 -7.05 8.91
CA ARG A 7 14.88 -5.91 8.04
C ARG A 7 14.79 -6.40 6.60
N LEU A 8 13.58 -6.37 6.04
CA LEU A 8 13.34 -6.53 4.61
C LEU A 8 13.90 -5.29 3.91
N ARG A 9 15.17 -5.40 3.53
CA ARG A 9 15.88 -4.43 2.69
C ARG A 9 15.22 -4.44 1.32
N TRP A 10 14.27 -3.53 1.09
CA TRP A 10 13.71 -3.26 -0.22
C TRP A 10 14.84 -2.82 -1.15
N ARG A 11 15.23 -3.69 -2.07
CA ARG A 11 16.09 -3.33 -3.20
C ARG A 11 15.15 -2.87 -4.31
N GLN A 12 15.01 -1.55 -4.42
CA GLN A 12 14.37 -0.87 -5.55
C GLN A 12 15.07 -1.33 -6.84
N ALA A 13 14.34 -2.02 -7.71
CA ALA A 13 14.74 -2.30 -9.08
C ALA A 13 13.74 -1.55 -9.96
N GLY A 14 14.13 -0.36 -10.45
CA GLY A 14 13.29 0.38 -11.39
C GLY A 14 13.51 1.89 -11.45
N ASP A 15 14.75 2.35 -11.65
CA ASP A 15 14.97 3.61 -12.37
C ASP A 15 15.27 3.20 -13.82
N CYS A 16 14.47 3.54 -14.84
CA CYS A 16 14.18 4.90 -15.27
C CYS A 16 12.67 5.21 -15.45
N ARG A 17 12.11 6.07 -14.59
CA ARG A 17 11.06 7.03 -14.94
C ARG A 17 11.44 8.36 -14.31
N TYR A 18 11.97 9.26 -15.11
CA TYR A 18 12.38 10.60 -14.67
C TYR A 18 11.14 11.37 -14.15
N GLY A 19 10.87 11.33 -12.84
CA GLY A 19 9.88 12.16 -12.16
C GLY A 19 8.50 11.55 -11.82
N ALA A 20 8.32 10.22 -11.83
CA ALA A 20 7.02 9.63 -11.48
C ALA A 20 6.74 9.76 -9.98
N ARG A 21 5.92 10.76 -9.60
CA ARG A 21 5.28 10.76 -8.28
C ARG A 21 4.44 9.49 -8.16
N MET A 22 4.54 8.81 -7.02
CA MET A 22 3.70 7.67 -6.67
C MET A 22 2.22 7.99 -6.95
N THR A 23 1.54 7.13 -7.72
CA THR A 23 0.11 7.32 -8.05
C THR A 23 -0.81 6.40 -7.25
N ALA A 24 -2.12 6.61 -7.33
CA ALA A 24 -3.13 5.75 -6.74
C ALA A 24 -3.07 4.34 -7.33
N SER A 25 -2.92 4.24 -8.66
CA SER A 25 -2.77 2.98 -9.38
C SER A 25 -1.48 2.23 -8.99
N ASP A 26 -0.37 2.96 -8.85
CA ASP A 26 0.89 2.39 -8.36
C ASP A 26 0.73 1.87 -6.91
N LEU A 27 0.05 2.64 -6.04
CA LEU A 27 -0.17 2.25 -4.65
C LEU A 27 -1.06 1.02 -4.53
N GLN A 28 -2.14 0.95 -5.30
CA GLN A 28 -3.01 -0.23 -5.35
C GLN A 28 -2.23 -1.47 -5.83
N SER A 29 -1.32 -1.29 -6.80
CA SER A 29 -0.45 -2.35 -7.28
C SER A 29 0.54 -2.82 -6.21
N LEU A 30 1.09 -1.90 -5.40
CA LEU A 30 1.93 -2.26 -4.25
C LEU A 30 1.15 -3.04 -3.18
N PHE A 31 -0.07 -2.62 -2.85
CA PHE A 31 -0.94 -3.36 -1.92
C PHE A 31 -1.10 -4.80 -2.39
N VAL A 32 -1.60 -4.99 -3.61
CA VAL A 32 -1.91 -6.31 -4.17
C VAL A 32 -0.65 -7.19 -4.26
N THR A 33 0.47 -6.62 -4.69
CA THR A 33 1.73 -7.36 -4.82
C THR A 33 2.24 -7.85 -3.46
N ASN A 34 2.16 -7.00 -2.43
CA ASN A 34 2.58 -7.35 -1.08
C ASN A 34 1.65 -8.39 -0.44
N LEU A 35 0.34 -8.21 -0.56
CA LEU A 35 -0.64 -9.11 0.04
C LEU A 35 -0.56 -10.51 -0.56
N VAL A 36 -0.42 -10.63 -1.88
CA VAL A 36 -0.20 -11.93 -2.53
C VAL A 36 1.09 -12.58 -2.04
N ARG A 37 2.16 -11.79 -1.86
CA ARG A 37 3.47 -12.29 -1.44
C ARG A 37 3.48 -12.78 0.01
N TYR A 38 2.78 -12.13 0.92
CA TYR A 38 2.91 -12.36 2.37
C TYR A 38 1.69 -12.98 3.04
N ASN A 39 0.51 -12.93 2.40
CA ASN A 39 -0.75 -13.40 2.98
C ASN A 39 -1.39 -14.52 2.16
N SER A 40 -0.71 -15.01 1.11
CA SER A 40 -1.26 -15.97 0.14
C SER A 40 -2.54 -15.44 -0.54
N GLY A 41 -3.21 -16.25 -1.36
CA GLY A 41 -4.44 -15.86 -2.04
C GLY A 41 -4.22 -15.20 -3.41
N ASP A 42 -5.33 -14.81 -4.04
CA ASP A 42 -5.35 -14.38 -5.44
C ASP A 42 -5.30 -12.85 -5.60
N ARG A 43 -4.66 -12.38 -6.68
CA ARG A 43 -4.55 -10.94 -7.00
C ARG A 43 -5.91 -10.27 -7.18
N ARG A 44 -6.87 -10.95 -7.82
CA ARG A 44 -8.22 -10.41 -8.04
C ARG A 44 -8.96 -10.28 -6.71
N ARG A 45 -8.84 -11.29 -5.83
CA ARG A 45 -9.39 -11.25 -4.47
C ARG A 45 -8.85 -10.04 -3.70
N TRP A 46 -7.53 -9.86 -3.67
CA TRP A 46 -6.92 -8.74 -2.93
C TRP A 46 -7.27 -7.37 -3.49
N ARG A 47 -7.45 -7.22 -4.81
CA ARG A 47 -7.96 -5.96 -5.38
C ARG A 47 -9.36 -5.61 -4.85
N LEU A 48 -10.25 -6.60 -4.79
CA LEU A 48 -11.60 -6.39 -4.25
C LEU A 48 -11.56 -6.06 -2.76
N ILE A 49 -10.69 -6.73 -2.01
CA ILE A 49 -10.55 -6.49 -0.57
C ILE A 49 -10.01 -5.10 -0.30
N VAL A 50 -8.92 -4.68 -0.96
CA VAL A 50 -8.33 -3.36 -0.77
C VAL A 50 -9.28 -2.25 -1.20
N GLY A 51 -10.03 -2.48 -2.28
CA GLY A 51 -10.91 -1.48 -2.88
C GLY A 51 -10.13 -0.36 -3.56
N ASP A 52 -10.82 0.76 -3.76
CA ASP A 52 -10.25 1.94 -4.40
C ASP A 52 -9.34 2.72 -3.43
N VAL A 53 -8.22 3.22 -3.96
CA VAL A 53 -7.38 4.18 -3.26
C VAL A 53 -7.97 5.56 -3.47
N LYS A 54 -8.56 6.14 -2.43
CA LYS A 54 -9.06 7.52 -2.46
C LYS A 54 -7.93 8.48 -2.21
N VAL A 55 -7.77 9.47 -3.09
CA VAL A 55 -6.78 10.55 -2.94
C VAL A 55 -7.50 11.84 -2.54
N TYR A 56 -7.03 12.45 -1.47
CA TYR A 56 -7.48 13.71 -0.91
C TYR A 56 -6.54 14.86 -1.29
N SER A 57 -7.05 16.08 -1.19
CA SER A 57 -6.25 17.29 -1.39
C SER A 57 -5.24 17.48 -0.25
N LEU A 58 -4.02 17.90 -0.59
CA LEU A 58 -3.00 18.28 0.39
C LEU A 58 -3.40 19.49 1.25
N ALA A 59 -4.35 20.31 0.79
CA ALA A 59 -4.86 21.42 1.58
C ALA A 59 -5.62 20.96 2.84
N THR A 60 -6.26 19.79 2.78
CA THR A 60 -7.01 19.21 3.92
C THR A 60 -6.26 18.04 4.57
N HIS A 61 -5.35 17.40 3.83
CA HIS A 61 -4.64 16.19 4.26
C HIS A 61 -3.14 16.31 3.97
N ALA A 62 -2.45 17.21 4.67
CA ALA A 62 -1.05 17.53 4.44
C ALA A 62 -0.06 16.41 4.80
N HIS A 63 -0.44 15.50 5.70
CA HIS A 63 0.45 14.45 6.24
C HIS A 63 0.25 13.08 5.59
N CYS A 64 -0.95 12.78 5.12
CA CYS A 64 -1.27 11.56 4.39
C CYS A 64 -2.48 11.86 3.54
N ASN A 65 -2.32 11.86 2.22
CA ASN A 65 -3.37 12.32 1.33
C ASN A 65 -4.19 11.17 0.73
N TRP A 66 -4.16 9.98 1.31
CA TRP A 66 -4.92 8.86 0.78
C TRP A 66 -5.49 7.95 1.85
N ALA A 67 -6.54 7.22 1.48
CA ALA A 67 -7.12 6.16 2.29
C ALA A 67 -7.63 5.02 1.41
N VAL A 68 -7.74 3.84 2.02
CA VAL A 68 -8.42 2.67 1.48
C VAL A 68 -9.55 2.28 2.43
N THR A 69 -10.59 1.64 1.92
CA THR A 69 -11.71 1.15 2.74
C THR A 69 -11.85 -0.36 2.49
N PRO A 70 -11.08 -1.19 3.22
CA PRO A 70 -11.03 -2.60 2.92
C PRO A 70 -12.35 -3.30 3.22
N SER A 71 -12.64 -4.36 2.46
CA SER A 71 -13.83 -5.20 2.64
C SER A 71 -13.46 -6.68 2.58
N GLY A 72 -13.91 -7.49 3.54
CA GLY A 72 -13.52 -8.89 3.60
C GLY A 72 -13.75 -9.51 4.98
N SER A 73 -13.10 -10.65 5.24
CA SER A 73 -13.02 -11.20 6.58
C SER A 73 -12.19 -10.28 7.49
N ALA A 74 -12.33 -10.44 8.81
CA ALA A 74 -11.52 -9.70 9.78
C ALA A 74 -10.02 -9.88 9.52
N SER A 75 -9.56 -11.11 9.21
CA SER A 75 -8.14 -11.37 8.94
C SER A 75 -7.63 -10.74 7.65
N GLU A 76 -8.49 -10.61 6.63
CA GLU A 76 -8.18 -9.92 5.38
C GLU A 76 -8.08 -8.40 5.61
N VAL A 77 -9.02 -7.83 6.36
CA VAL A 77 -9.02 -6.41 6.74
C VAL A 77 -7.77 -6.08 7.55
N ASP A 78 -7.45 -6.87 8.58
CA ASP A 78 -6.25 -6.70 9.40
C ASP A 78 -4.94 -6.77 8.58
N ALA A 79 -4.92 -7.57 7.50
CA ALA A 79 -3.77 -7.64 6.61
C ALA A 79 -3.60 -6.36 5.78
N VAL A 80 -4.71 -5.82 5.26
CA VAL A 80 -4.69 -4.55 4.52
C VAL A 80 -4.32 -3.39 5.43
N GLU A 81 -4.90 -3.29 6.62
CA GLU A 81 -4.64 -2.18 7.56
C GLU A 81 -3.17 -2.14 8.01
N ARG A 82 -2.60 -3.30 8.40
CA ARG A 82 -1.17 -3.38 8.76
C ARG A 82 -0.23 -3.04 7.61
N LEU A 83 -0.62 -3.37 6.38
CA LEU A 83 0.15 -2.97 5.22
C LEU A 83 -0.03 -1.47 4.91
N ALA A 84 -1.23 -0.94 5.07
CA ALA A 84 -1.53 0.47 4.86
C ALA A 84 -0.69 1.35 5.80
N ASP A 85 -0.57 0.98 7.07
CA ASP A 85 0.27 1.73 8.03
C ASP A 85 1.72 1.81 7.58
N ARG A 86 2.31 0.70 7.11
CA ARG A 86 3.67 0.71 6.56
C ARG A 86 3.77 1.55 5.28
N LEU A 87 2.81 1.43 4.37
CA LEU A 87 2.82 2.21 3.13
C LEU A 87 2.61 3.71 3.37
N ARG A 88 1.99 4.11 4.48
CA ARG A 88 1.90 5.53 4.88
C ARG A 88 3.23 6.08 5.36
N GLU A 89 4.07 5.26 5.98
CA GLU A 89 5.43 5.65 6.36
C GLU A 89 6.30 5.88 5.11
N ASP A 90 6.20 5.00 4.11
CA ASP A 90 7.00 5.05 2.89
C ASP A 90 6.47 6.04 1.83
N HIS A 91 5.15 6.14 1.71
CA HIS A 91 4.45 6.86 0.64
C HIS A 91 3.22 7.64 1.16
N PRO A 92 3.40 8.61 2.08
CA PRO A 92 2.29 9.36 2.66
C PRO A 92 1.55 10.22 1.62
N ILE A 93 2.26 10.71 0.61
CA ILE A 93 1.73 11.62 -0.40
C ILE A 93 1.81 10.99 -1.79
N ILE A 94 0.66 10.83 -2.43
CA ILE A 94 0.51 10.29 -3.78
C ILE A 94 -0.29 11.22 -4.69
N THR A 95 -0.38 10.89 -5.97
CA THR A 95 -1.22 11.56 -6.97
C THR A 95 -2.33 10.63 -7.45
N ALA A 96 -3.41 11.16 -8.03
CA ALA A 96 -4.58 10.37 -8.41
C ALA A 96 -4.39 9.42 -9.62
N GLY A 97 -3.21 9.43 -10.26
CA GLY A 97 -2.94 8.73 -11.53
C GLY A 97 -3.16 7.23 -11.55
#